data_AF-W1WM04-F1
#
_entry.id   AF-W1WM04-F1
#
_cell.length_a   1.000
_cell.length_b   1.000
_cell.length_c   1.000
_cell.angle_alpha   90.00
_cell.angle_beta   90.00
_cell.angle_gamma   90.00
#
_symmetry.space_group_name_H-M   'P 1'
#
loop_
_entity.id
_entity.type
_entity.pdbx_description
1 polymer ?
#
loop_
_entity_poly.entity_id
_entity_poly.type
_entity_poly.pdbx_seq_one_letter_code
_entity_poly.pdbx_strand_id
1 'polypeptide(L)'
;MNKKLVASLVSCMVMGSVSVYAANPFSDVDASSWAYQSVEQLANAGIINGYPDGTFKGNNPITRYEMAQMVAKAMANQDKANAEQQAMINRLADEFGSELNTLGVRVAKLENQVGNVKVTGNYRLRYRGSELKNDTYAYGKHSSFDYRARVIFNAKINDKTDAVVRIQGSSELGNSNA
;
A
#
# COMPACT_ATOMS: atom_id res chain seq x y z
N MET A 1 43.98 -21.90 38.54
CA MET A 1 42.55 -22.25 38.69
C MET A 1 41.99 -21.39 39.81
N ASN A 2 41.25 -20.31 39.52
CA ASN A 2 40.56 -19.50 40.52
C ASN A 2 39.27 -18.93 39.90
N LYS A 3 38.13 -19.23 40.51
CA LYS A 3 36.83 -18.64 40.17
C LYS A 3 36.20 -18.04 41.43
N LYS A 4 35.60 -16.87 41.20
CA LYS A 4 34.43 -16.24 41.87
C LYS A 4 34.68 -15.28 43.04
N LEU A 5 34.18 -14.04 42.86
CA LEU A 5 33.28 -13.23 43.72
C LEU A 5 33.42 -11.75 43.30
N VAL A 6 32.60 -11.23 42.37
CA VAL A 6 31.36 -10.42 42.55
C VAL A 6 31.49 -9.23 43.50
N ALA A 7 31.43 -7.99 42.96
CA ALA A 7 30.76 -6.82 43.57
C ALA A 7 30.65 -5.67 42.54
N SER A 8 29.49 -5.03 42.50
CA SER A 8 29.03 -4.03 41.52
C SER A 8 29.58 -2.63 41.77
N LEU A 9 29.80 -1.83 40.72
CA LEU A 9 29.64 -0.38 40.81
C LEU A 9 29.14 0.20 39.47
N VAL A 10 28.03 0.91 39.59
CA VAL A 10 27.34 1.74 38.60
C VAL A 10 28.32 2.67 37.88
N SER A 11 28.30 2.67 36.54
CA SER A 11 28.75 3.85 35.77
C SER A 11 27.94 3.95 34.49
N CYS A 12 27.27 5.08 34.36
CA CYS A 12 26.44 5.52 33.26
C CYS A 12 27.07 5.22 31.89
N MET A 13 26.33 4.48 31.06
CA MET A 13 26.15 4.91 29.69
C MET A 13 24.79 4.43 29.23
N VAL A 14 23.77 5.10 29.78
CA VAL A 14 22.61 5.44 28.95
C VAL A 14 23.20 6.13 27.73
N MET A 15 23.41 5.40 26.64
CA MET A 15 23.60 6.02 25.33
C MET A 15 22.26 6.64 24.98
N GLY A 16 21.98 7.79 25.61
CA GLY A 16 21.04 8.73 25.08
C GLY A 16 21.58 9.07 23.70
N SER A 17 20.85 8.66 22.67
CA SER A 17 20.96 9.26 21.36
C SER A 17 20.76 10.76 21.59
N VAL A 18 21.85 11.52 21.68
CA VAL A 18 21.80 12.94 21.41
C VAL A 18 21.50 13.04 19.93
N SER A 19 20.20 12.97 19.60
CA SER A 19 19.73 13.51 18.34
C SER A 19 20.20 14.94 18.34
N VAL A 20 21.22 15.24 17.53
CA VAL A 20 21.53 16.61 17.16
C VAL A 20 20.34 17.04 16.30
N TYR A 21 19.27 17.46 16.98
CA TYR A 21 18.12 18.09 16.38
C TYR A 21 18.65 19.36 15.74
N ALA A 22 18.65 19.39 14.40
CA ALA A 22 19.02 20.59 13.67
C ALA A 22 18.05 21.68 14.12
N ALA A 23 18.59 22.70 14.79
CA ALA A 23 17.77 23.71 15.45
C ALA A 23 16.69 24.23 14.49
N ASN A 24 15.44 24.22 14.95
CA ASN A 24 14.30 24.76 14.22
C ASN A 24 14.67 26.15 13.65
N PRO A 25 14.57 26.36 12.33
CA PRO A 25 15.01 27.61 11.71
C PRO A 25 14.09 28.81 11.98
N PHE A 26 12.95 28.61 12.64
CA PHE A 26 11.93 29.64 12.82
C PHE A 26 12.00 30.31 14.19
N SER A 27 12.07 31.64 14.19
CA SER A 27 12.21 32.47 15.40
C SER A 27 10.96 32.54 16.29
N ASP A 28 9.78 32.23 15.74
CA ASP A 28 8.48 32.28 16.41
C ASP A 28 8.01 30.92 16.93
N VAL A 29 8.86 29.89 16.88
CA VAL A 29 8.54 28.54 17.36
C VAL A 29 9.45 28.19 18.54
N ASP A 30 8.95 28.42 19.75
CA ASP A 30 9.66 28.17 21.00
C ASP A 30 9.91 26.66 21.23
N ALA A 31 11.06 26.30 21.81
CA ALA A 31 11.44 24.92 22.14
C ALA A 31 10.49 24.21 23.11
N SER A 32 9.76 24.95 23.94
CA SER A 32 8.72 24.45 24.83
C SER A 32 7.36 24.26 24.14
N SER A 33 7.21 24.72 22.89
CA SER A 33 5.97 24.58 22.14
C SER A 33 5.71 23.12 21.78
N TRP A 34 4.45 22.71 21.89
CA TRP A 34 3.98 21.40 21.41
C TRP A 34 4.26 21.19 19.92
N ALA A 35 4.35 22.28 19.16
CA ALA A 35 4.58 22.24 17.71
C ALA A 35 6.06 22.11 17.35
N TYR A 36 6.99 22.34 18.30
CA TYR A 36 8.41 22.50 18.01
C TYR A 36 8.97 21.31 17.23
N GLN A 37 8.79 20.09 17.75
CA GLN A 37 9.32 18.87 17.13
C GLN A 37 8.72 18.62 15.75
N SER A 38 7.41 18.83 15.59
CA SER A 38 6.71 18.62 14.32
C SER A 38 7.19 19.62 13.26
N VAL A 39 7.31 20.89 13.63
CA VAL A 39 7.79 21.96 12.74
C VAL A 39 9.24 21.71 12.36
N GLU A 40 10.09 21.36 13.32
CA GLU A 40 11.49 21.04 13.06
C GLU A 40 11.63 19.87 12.07
N GLN A 41 10.90 18.79 12.28
CA GLN A 41 10.91 17.63 11.37
C GLN A 41 10.45 17.99 9.96
N LEU A 42 9.36 18.76 9.83
CA LEU A 42 8.84 19.19 8.54
C LEU A 42 9.80 20.16 7.83
N ALA A 43 10.50 21.02 8.57
CA ALA A 43 11.49 21.94 8.03
C ALA A 43 12.72 21.18 7.52
N ASN A 44 13.22 20.23 8.31
CA ASN A 44 14.33 19.37 7.94
C ASN A 44 14.00 18.46 6.74
N ALA A 45 12.73 18.08 6.57
CA ALA A 45 12.24 17.37 5.40
C ALA A 45 12.04 18.28 4.16
N GLY A 46 12.22 19.59 4.28
CA GLY A 46 11.98 20.57 3.21
C GLY A 46 10.51 20.73 2.83
N ILE A 47 9.60 20.28 3.71
CA ILE A 47 8.14 20.38 3.50
C ILE A 47 7.67 21.80 3.81
N ILE A 48 8.22 22.41 4.87
CA ILE A 48 7.96 23.80 5.25
C ILE A 48 9.23 24.64 5.15
N ASN A 49 9.10 25.86 4.63
CA ASN A 49 10.23 26.78 4.47
C ASN A 49 10.07 28.07 5.30
N GLY A 50 8.89 28.29 5.89
CA GLY A 50 8.53 29.55 6.55
C GLY A 50 8.54 30.75 5.61
N TYR A 51 8.62 31.93 6.20
CA TYR A 51 8.60 33.22 5.54
C TYR A 51 10.01 33.81 5.41
N PRO A 52 10.24 34.77 4.49
CA PRO A 52 11.55 35.41 4.32
C PRO A 52 12.08 36.14 5.57
N ASP A 53 11.21 36.47 6.51
CA ASP A 53 11.53 37.08 7.80
C ASP A 53 12.02 36.06 8.85
N GLY A 54 12.12 34.77 8.49
CA GLY A 54 12.60 33.71 9.40
C GLY A 54 11.54 33.24 10.40
N THR A 55 10.25 33.39 10.08
CA THR A 55 9.13 32.92 10.91
C THR A 55 8.34 31.79 10.23
N PHE A 56 7.66 30.98 11.02
CA PHE A 56 6.73 29.94 10.58
C PHE A 56 5.29 30.46 10.44
N LYS A 57 4.89 31.39 11.32
CA LYS A 57 3.55 31.95 11.48
C LYS A 57 2.46 30.89 11.65
N GLY A 58 2.73 29.89 12.49
CA GLY A 58 1.85 28.72 12.68
C GLY A 58 0.44 29.02 13.20
N ASN A 59 0.20 30.21 13.76
CA ASN A 59 -1.14 30.65 14.19
C ASN A 59 -1.96 31.30 13.06
N ASN A 60 -1.36 31.56 11.90
CA ASN A 60 -2.09 32.12 10.77
C ASN A 60 -2.93 31.02 10.09
N PRO A 61 -4.13 31.35 9.62
CA PRO A 61 -4.90 30.42 8.81
C PRO A 61 -4.14 30.11 7.51
N ILE A 62 -4.07 28.83 7.17
CA ILE A 62 -3.54 28.37 5.89
C ILE A 62 -4.67 28.14 4.90
N THR A 63 -4.43 28.45 3.65
CA THR A 63 -5.35 28.14 2.54
C THR A 63 -5.23 26.67 2.14
N ARG A 64 -6.29 26.13 1.51
CA ARG A 64 -6.25 24.78 0.93
C ARG A 64 -5.12 24.61 -0.09
N TYR A 65 -4.79 25.67 -0.84
CA TYR A 65 -3.68 25.65 -1.80
C TYR A 65 -2.30 25.60 -1.15
N GLU A 66 -2.09 26.33 -0.05
CA GLU A 66 -0.83 26.26 0.72
C GLU A 66 -0.65 24.87 1.34
N MET A 67 -1.74 24.31 1.86
CA MET A 67 -1.75 22.94 2.35
C MET A 67 -1.41 21.95 1.23
N ALA A 68 -2.04 22.06 0.06
CA ALA A 68 -1.74 21.21 -1.09
C ALA A 68 -0.27 21.30 -1.52
N GLN A 69 0.35 22.48 -1.45
CA GLN A 69 1.79 22.63 -1.69
C GLN A 69 2.65 21.86 -0.66
N MET A 70 2.26 21.88 0.62
CA MET A 70 2.92 21.07 1.64
C MET A 70 2.77 19.57 1.35
N VAL A 71 1.57 19.12 0.94
CA VAL A 71 1.32 17.72 0.55
C VAL A 71 2.17 17.33 -0.67
N ALA A 72 2.25 18.18 -1.69
CA ALA A 72 3.09 17.94 -2.85
C ALA A 72 4.57 17.76 -2.49
N LYS A 73 5.10 18.61 -1.59
CA LYS A 73 6.47 18.48 -1.08
C LYS A 73 6.67 17.25 -0.22
N ALA A 74 5.66 16.86 0.55
CA ALA A 74 5.68 15.62 1.33
C ALA A 74 5.70 14.38 0.42
N MET A 75 4.92 14.40 -0.67
CA MET A 75 4.95 13.35 -1.69
C MET A 75 6.32 13.23 -2.37
N ALA A 76 6.98 14.35 -2.66
CA ALA A 76 8.33 14.35 -3.23
C ALA A 76 9.39 13.76 -2.27
N ASN A 77 9.12 13.76 -0.96
CA ASN A 77 9.99 13.17 0.05
C ASN A 77 9.44 11.83 0.59
N GLN A 78 8.45 11.22 -0.07
CA GLN A 78 7.77 10.00 0.40
C GLN A 78 8.74 8.82 0.60
N ASP A 79 9.81 8.75 -0.18
CA ASP A 79 10.83 7.69 -0.09
C ASP A 79 11.61 7.71 1.24
N LYS A 80 11.64 8.85 1.92
CA LYS A 80 12.30 9.01 3.23
C LYS A 80 11.32 8.79 4.40
N ALA A 81 10.03 8.64 4.11
CA ALA A 81 8.99 8.49 5.11
C ALA A 81 8.78 7.00 5.48
N ASN A 82 8.42 6.73 6.72
CA ASN A 82 8.07 5.37 7.16
C ASN A 82 6.73 4.91 6.54
N ALA A 83 6.42 3.61 6.57
CA ALA A 83 5.22 3.06 5.93
C ALA A 83 3.90 3.71 6.40
N GLU A 84 3.83 4.11 7.68
CA GLU A 84 2.65 4.78 8.26
C GLU A 84 2.49 6.22 7.74
N GLN A 85 3.58 6.99 7.71
CA GLN A 85 3.64 8.33 7.17
C GLN A 85 3.33 8.34 5.67
N GLN A 86 3.82 7.34 4.93
CA GLN A 86 3.49 7.18 3.52
C GLN A 86 1.99 6.97 3.30
N ALA A 87 1.33 6.18 4.16
CA ALA A 87 -0.13 5.99 4.10
C ALA A 87 -0.87 7.30 4.43
N MET A 88 -0.39 8.08 5.39
CA MET A 88 -0.96 9.39 5.71
C MET A 88 -0.81 10.36 4.53
N ILE A 89 0.37 10.44 3.92
CA ILE A 89 0.64 11.28 2.74
C ILE A 89 -0.29 10.91 1.58
N ASN A 90 -0.52 9.61 1.34
CA ASN A 90 -1.45 9.18 0.29
C ASN A 90 -2.89 9.63 0.58
N ARG A 91 -3.37 9.46 1.81
CA ARG A 91 -4.71 9.92 2.19
C ARG A 91 -4.88 11.43 2.02
N LEU A 92 -3.85 12.21 2.38
CA LEU A 92 -3.84 13.66 2.18
C LEU A 92 -3.79 14.02 0.70
N ALA A 93 -3.05 13.27 -0.11
CA ALA A 93 -3.00 13.48 -1.55
C ALA A 93 -4.37 13.24 -2.20
N ASP A 94 -5.12 12.26 -1.72
CA ASP A 94 -6.49 11.98 -2.18
C ASP A 94 -7.45 13.11 -1.81
N GLU A 95 -7.40 13.60 -0.56
CA GLU A 95 -8.25 14.69 -0.07
C GLU A 95 -7.99 16.02 -0.80
N PHE A 96 -6.75 16.28 -1.19
CA PHE A 96 -6.32 17.51 -1.88
C PHE A 96 -6.12 17.31 -3.38
N GLY A 97 -6.70 16.25 -3.96
CA GLY A 97 -6.45 15.87 -5.35
C GLY A 97 -6.81 16.96 -6.38
N SER A 98 -7.85 17.75 -6.14
CA SER A 98 -8.25 18.86 -7.02
C SER A 98 -7.26 20.02 -6.98
N GLU A 99 -6.77 20.39 -5.79
CA GLU A 99 -5.73 21.41 -5.64
C GLU A 99 -4.40 20.91 -6.22
N LEU A 100 -4.03 19.66 -5.99
CA LEU A 100 -2.80 19.06 -6.52
C LEU A 100 -2.79 18.99 -8.05
N ASN A 101 -3.91 18.66 -8.68
CA ASN A 101 -4.06 18.69 -10.13
C ASN A 101 -3.84 20.12 -10.68
N THR A 102 -4.39 21.13 -10.00
CA THR A 102 -4.19 22.54 -10.35
C THR A 102 -2.72 22.95 -10.24
N LEU A 103 -1.98 22.38 -9.29
CA LEU A 103 -0.53 22.57 -9.13
C LEU A 103 0.30 21.73 -10.12
N GLY A 104 -0.32 20.93 -11.00
CA GLY A 104 0.36 20.03 -11.93
C GLY A 104 1.00 18.80 -11.26
N VAL A 105 0.66 18.55 -9.99
CA VAL A 105 1.17 17.41 -9.21
C VAL A 105 0.29 16.22 -9.52
N ARG A 106 0.87 15.20 -10.16
CA ARG A 106 0.15 13.96 -10.47
C ARG A 106 0.03 13.12 -9.19
N VAL A 107 -1.19 13.03 -8.65
CA VAL A 107 -1.52 12.06 -7.60
C VAL A 107 -1.58 10.68 -8.23
N ALA A 108 -0.45 9.99 -8.23
CA ALA A 108 -0.36 8.62 -8.71
C ALA A 108 -0.54 7.67 -7.52
N LYS A 109 -1.78 7.39 -7.10
CA LYS A 109 -2.20 6.35 -6.13
C LYS A 109 -3.72 6.54 -5.87
N LEU A 110 -4.64 5.57 -5.79
CA LEU A 110 -4.62 4.11 -5.66
C LEU A 110 -5.90 3.47 -6.25
N GLU A 111 -5.83 2.82 -7.41
CA GLU A 111 -6.78 1.73 -7.77
C GLU A 111 -6.38 0.37 -7.14
N ASN A 112 -5.29 0.32 -6.37
CA ASN A 112 -4.73 -0.93 -5.84
C ASN A 112 -4.87 -1.12 -4.32
N GLN A 113 -5.72 -0.36 -3.62
CA GLN A 113 -6.03 -0.60 -2.20
C GLN A 113 -7.40 -1.22 -1.92
N VAL A 114 -8.20 -1.51 -2.95
CA VAL A 114 -9.34 -2.42 -2.83
C VAL A 114 -8.94 -3.77 -3.44
N GLY A 115 -8.74 -4.78 -2.60
CA GLY A 115 -8.54 -6.16 -3.04
C GLY A 115 -7.08 -6.58 -3.20
N ASN A 116 -6.37 -6.74 -2.08
CA ASN A 116 -5.17 -7.59 -2.05
C ASN A 116 -5.48 -9.04 -2.47
N VAL A 117 -6.76 -9.41 -2.60
CA VAL A 117 -7.25 -10.65 -3.20
C VAL A 117 -8.29 -10.33 -4.28
N LYS A 118 -7.99 -10.68 -5.54
CA LYS A 118 -8.92 -10.67 -6.67
C LYS A 118 -9.42 -12.08 -6.92
N VAL A 119 -10.72 -12.30 -6.77
CA VAL A 119 -11.37 -13.57 -7.12
C VAL A 119 -11.86 -13.50 -8.56
N THR A 120 -11.38 -14.42 -9.38
CA THR A 120 -11.76 -14.57 -10.79
C THR A 120 -12.14 -16.01 -11.05
N GLY A 121 -12.88 -16.29 -12.13
CA GLY A 121 -13.29 -17.65 -12.41
C GLY A 121 -14.02 -17.79 -13.73
N ASN A 122 -14.22 -19.04 -14.13
CA ASN A 122 -15.08 -19.37 -15.26
C ASN A 122 -15.83 -20.68 -15.02
N TYR A 123 -17.02 -20.78 -15.59
CA TYR A 123 -17.79 -22.01 -15.66
C TYR A 123 -17.98 -22.40 -17.13
N ARG A 124 -17.93 -23.69 -17.42
CA ARG A 124 -18.17 -24.26 -18.74
C ARG A 124 -19.13 -25.43 -18.61
N LEU A 125 -20.21 -25.37 -19.37
CA LEU A 125 -21.13 -26.48 -19.59
C LEU A 125 -21.04 -26.90 -21.05
N ARG A 126 -20.92 -28.19 -21.32
CA ARG A 126 -20.86 -28.71 -22.70
C ARG A 126 -21.67 -29.99 -22.80
N TYR A 127 -22.64 -29.99 -23.70
CA TYR A 127 -23.34 -31.18 -24.15
C TYR A 127 -22.76 -31.62 -25.50
N ARG A 128 -22.39 -32.88 -25.64
CA ARG A 128 -21.98 -33.49 -26.91
C ARG A 128 -22.98 -34.57 -27.26
N GLY A 129 -23.80 -34.29 -28.27
CA GLY A 129 -24.67 -35.29 -28.88
C GLY A 129 -23.86 -36.26 -29.74
N SER A 130 -24.43 -37.44 -29.99
CA SER A 130 -23.89 -38.36 -30.97
C SER A 130 -24.03 -37.77 -32.38
N GLU A 131 -22.94 -37.79 -33.14
CA GLU A 131 -22.95 -37.33 -34.53
C GLU A 131 -23.47 -38.45 -35.43
N LEU A 132 -24.51 -38.15 -36.22
CA LEU A 132 -25.02 -39.05 -37.25
C LEU A 132 -23.96 -39.18 -38.34
N LYS A 133 -23.51 -40.41 -38.62
CA LYS A 133 -22.68 -40.70 -39.79
C LYS A 133 -23.57 -41.42 -40.81
N ASN A 134 -23.86 -40.76 -41.93
CA ASN A 134 -24.58 -41.30 -43.09
C ASN A 134 -25.93 -41.96 -42.78
N ASP A 135 -26.91 -41.19 -42.29
CA ASP A 135 -28.34 -41.59 -42.16
C ASP A 135 -28.61 -42.92 -41.43
N THR A 136 -27.64 -43.44 -40.69
CA THR A 136 -27.75 -44.70 -39.95
C THR A 136 -27.51 -44.42 -38.47
N TYR A 137 -28.42 -44.86 -37.60
CA TYR A 137 -28.27 -44.73 -36.15
C TYR A 137 -26.96 -45.41 -35.70
N ALA A 138 -25.97 -44.61 -35.31
CA ALA A 138 -24.71 -45.13 -34.79
C ALA A 138 -24.93 -45.74 -33.40
N TYR A 139 -25.21 -47.05 -33.36
CA TYR A 139 -25.35 -47.84 -32.14
C TYR A 139 -24.02 -47.79 -31.36
N GLY A 140 -24.04 -47.28 -30.12
CA GLY A 140 -22.87 -47.18 -29.23
C GLY A 140 -22.19 -45.81 -29.12
N LYS A 141 -22.70 -44.76 -29.78
CA LYS A 141 -22.24 -43.37 -29.53
C LYS A 141 -23.10 -42.73 -28.44
N HIS A 142 -22.57 -42.65 -27.23
CA HIS A 142 -23.26 -42.08 -26.08
C HIS A 142 -23.17 -40.54 -26.08
N SER A 143 -24.22 -39.89 -25.57
CA SER A 143 -24.17 -38.45 -25.29
C SER A 143 -23.32 -38.21 -24.06
N SER A 144 -22.45 -37.20 -24.11
CA SER A 144 -21.65 -36.81 -22.95
C SER A 144 -21.96 -35.38 -22.50
N PHE A 145 -22.02 -35.21 -21.19
CA PHE A 145 -22.17 -33.93 -20.53
C PHE A 145 -20.93 -33.64 -19.71
N ASP A 146 -20.22 -32.59 -20.09
CA ASP A 146 -19.05 -32.10 -19.36
C ASP A 146 -19.40 -30.83 -18.61
N TYR A 147 -19.06 -30.78 -17.32
CA TYR A 147 -19.01 -29.52 -16.59
C TYR A 147 -17.60 -29.23 -16.07
N ARG A 148 -17.24 -27.95 -16.05
CA ARG A 148 -16.01 -27.46 -15.44
C ARG A 148 -16.28 -26.14 -14.76
N ALA A 149 -15.93 -26.04 -13.49
CA ALA A 149 -15.87 -24.79 -12.76
C ALA A 149 -14.43 -24.54 -12.32
N ARG A 150 -13.98 -23.29 -12.45
CA ARG A 150 -12.68 -22.85 -11.96
C ARG A 150 -12.85 -21.55 -11.19
N VAL A 151 -12.25 -21.51 -10.02
CA VAL A 151 -12.11 -20.31 -9.21
C VAL A 151 -10.61 -20.05 -9.02
N ILE A 152 -10.20 -18.81 -9.21
CA ILE A 152 -8.82 -18.34 -9.15
C ILE A 152 -8.78 -17.16 -8.19
N PHE A 153 -8.06 -17.32 -7.09
CA PHE A 153 -7.75 -16.26 -6.14
C PHE A 153 -6.37 -15.73 -6.47
N ASN A 154 -6.26 -14.45 -6.83
CA ASN A 154 -4.99 -13.78 -7.10
C ASN A 154 -4.72 -12.81 -5.96
N ALA A 155 -3.57 -12.93 -5.30
CA ALA A 155 -3.20 -12.09 -4.18
C ALA A 155 -1.82 -11.45 -4.37
N LYS A 156 -1.70 -10.16 -4.06
CA LYS A 156 -0.42 -9.44 -4.00
C LYS A 156 0.07 -9.45 -2.56
N ILE A 157 1.21 -10.12 -2.30
CA ILE A 157 1.79 -10.22 -0.95
C ILE A 157 2.74 -9.05 -0.68
N ASN A 158 3.55 -8.67 -1.67
CA ASN A 158 4.41 -7.49 -1.66
C ASN A 158 4.76 -7.06 -3.10
N ASP A 159 5.55 -5.99 -3.27
CA ASP A 159 5.88 -5.43 -4.60
C ASP A 159 6.65 -6.39 -5.52
N LYS A 160 7.13 -7.52 -5.00
CA LYS A 160 7.93 -8.51 -5.74
C LYS A 160 7.34 -9.93 -5.70
N THR A 161 6.21 -10.13 -5.01
CA THR A 161 5.66 -11.46 -4.72
C THR A 161 4.15 -11.47 -4.90
N ASP A 162 3.70 -12.26 -5.86
CA ASP A 162 2.30 -12.53 -6.13
C ASP A 162 1.99 -14.01 -5.82
N ALA A 163 0.82 -14.28 -5.25
CA ALA A 163 0.32 -15.62 -4.97
C ALA A 163 -0.98 -15.88 -5.73
N VAL A 164 -1.09 -17.06 -6.35
CA VAL A 164 -2.28 -17.45 -7.12
C VAL A 164 -2.74 -18.84 -6.66
N VAL A 165 -3.98 -18.93 -6.17
CA VAL A 165 -4.60 -20.20 -5.79
C VAL A 165 -5.70 -20.52 -6.80
N ARG A 166 -5.63 -21.71 -7.41
CA ARG A 166 -6.63 -22.19 -8.38
C ARG A 166 -7.34 -23.42 -7.83
N ILE A 167 -8.65 -23.34 -7.71
CA ILE A 167 -9.52 -24.47 -7.43
C ILE A 167 -10.26 -24.81 -8.72
N GLN A 168 -10.17 -26.07 -9.16
CA GLN A 168 -10.90 -26.56 -10.33
C GLN A 168 -11.68 -27.83 -10.00
N GLY A 169 -12.94 -27.86 -10.43
CA GLY A 169 -13.77 -29.06 -10.42
C GLY A 169 -14.26 -29.36 -11.82
N SER A 170 -14.17 -30.61 -12.25
CA SER A 170 -14.76 -31.04 -13.51
C SER A 170 -15.17 -32.50 -13.45
N SER A 171 -16.32 -32.81 -14.04
CA SER A 171 -16.73 -34.20 -14.27
C SER A 171 -17.36 -34.32 -15.65
N GLU A 172 -17.30 -35.54 -16.16
CA GLU A 172 -17.94 -35.96 -17.40
C GLU A 172 -18.97 -37.04 -17.04
N LEU A 173 -20.21 -36.84 -17.47
CA LEU A 173 -21.32 -37.76 -17.26
C LEU A 173 -21.75 -38.31 -18.62
N GLY A 174 -22.03 -39.61 -18.69
CA GLY A 174 -22.50 -40.27 -19.93
C GLY A 174 -21.45 -41.09 -20.69
N ASN A 175 -20.22 -41.20 -20.17
CA ASN A 175 -19.24 -42.15 -20.69
C ASN A 175 -19.33 -43.50 -19.94
N SER A 176 -20.32 -44.34 -20.27
CA SER A 176 -20.27 -45.74 -19.85
C SER A 176 -19.44 -46.54 -20.85
N ASN A 177 -18.14 -46.63 -20.60
CA ASN A 177 -17.40 -47.81 -21.04
C ASN A 177 -17.72 -48.93 -20.02
N ALA A 178 -18.86 -49.58 -20.19
CA ALA A 178 -19.16 -50.89 -19.64
C ALA A 178 -19.50 -51.81 -20.81
#